data_AF-A0A344LN22-F1
#
_entry.id   AF-A0A344LN22-F1
#
_cell.length_a   1.000
_cell.length_b   1.000
_cell.length_c   1.000
_cell.angle_alpha   90.00
_cell.angle_beta   90.00
_cell.angle_gamma   90.00
#
_symmetry.space_group_name_H-M   'P 1'
#
loop_
_entity.id
_entity.type
_entity.pdbx_description
1 polymer ?
#
loop_
_entity_poly.entity_id
_entity_poly.type
_entity_poly.pdbx_seq_one_letter_code
_entity_poly.pdbx_strand_id
1 'polypeptide(L)'
;MLSSQIIKGEETYYIANQEKNYSTYHFVKSEYSIRSFQIFVVNMINFEKIKSSIPKTFSRRPKQDFTDIYVLGIENFDKTQLMENEKKIIENYIIEINKYRAFYNLSVIEDREFIEKNFLHYIDNEKDLCLYMLCPDKN
;
A
#
# COMPACT_ATOMS: atom_id res chain seq x y z
N MET A 1 8.28 3.01 -30.80
CA MET A 1 8.78 2.20 -29.68
C MET A 1 8.68 3.04 -28.42
N LEU A 2 7.68 2.79 -27.57
CA LEU A 2 7.64 3.37 -26.23
C LEU A 2 8.54 2.50 -25.36
N SER A 3 9.75 2.97 -25.03
CA SER A 3 10.58 2.29 -24.05
C SER A 3 9.87 2.40 -22.70
N SER A 4 9.30 1.31 -22.21
CA SER A 4 8.84 1.28 -20.84
C SER A 4 10.07 1.33 -19.93
N GLN A 5 10.12 2.31 -19.03
CA GLN A 5 11.13 2.31 -17.97
C GLN A 5 10.74 1.23 -16.97
N ILE A 6 11.66 0.30 -16.73
CA ILE A 6 11.55 -0.66 -15.64
C ILE A 6 11.70 0.13 -14.34
N ILE A 7 10.60 0.31 -13.59
CA ILE A 7 10.63 0.94 -12.28
C ILE A 7 10.60 -0.18 -11.25
N LYS A 8 11.73 -0.38 -10.58
CA LYS A 8 11.83 -1.18 -9.37
C LYS A 8 12.28 -0.26 -8.23
N GLY A 9 11.48 -0.18 -7.18
CA GLY A 9 11.75 0.75 -6.09
C GLY A 9 11.01 0.38 -4.82
N GLU A 10 11.65 0.69 -3.70
CA GLU A 10 11.11 0.57 -2.35
C GLU A 10 11.38 1.89 -1.63
N GLU A 11 10.34 2.55 -1.15
CA GLU A 11 10.45 3.76 -0.34
C GLU A 11 9.76 3.55 1.00
N THR A 12 10.42 3.93 2.10
CA THR A 12 9.83 3.92 3.45
C THR A 12 10.05 5.27 4.10
N TYR A 13 8.99 5.83 4.68
CA TYR A 13 9.07 7.05 5.48
C TYR A 13 8.49 6.79 6.87
N TYR A 14 9.18 7.27 7.91
CA TYR A 14 8.73 7.26 9.29
C TYR A 14 8.37 8.69 9.67
N ILE A 15 7.10 8.93 9.99
CA ILE A 15 6.56 10.28 10.19
C ILE A 15 6.06 10.40 11.62
N ALA A 16 6.71 11.30 12.37
CA ALA A 16 6.25 11.72 13.68
C ALA A 16 5.37 12.96 13.53
N ASN A 17 4.11 12.88 13.97
CA ASN A 17 3.19 14.01 14.03
C ASN A 17 2.69 14.16 15.48
N GLN A 18 2.32 15.39 15.88
CA GLN A 18 1.83 15.71 17.22
C GLN A 18 0.61 14.89 17.63
N GLU A 19 -0.19 14.41 16.68
CA GLU A 19 -1.42 13.64 16.94
C GLU A 19 -1.21 12.12 16.98
N LYS A 20 -0.31 11.59 16.13
CA LYS A 20 0.02 10.16 16.06
C LYS A 20 1.25 9.92 15.19
N ASN A 21 2.06 8.93 15.56
CA ASN A 21 3.13 8.46 14.68
C ASN A 21 2.57 7.52 13.62
N TYR A 22 3.05 7.65 12.39
CA TYR A 22 2.71 6.75 11.30
C TYR A 22 3.90 6.53 10.36
N SER A 23 3.89 5.40 9.66
CA SER A 23 4.92 5.02 8.71
C SER A 23 4.28 4.67 7.39
N THR A 24 4.92 5.03 6.30
CA THR A 24 4.46 4.68 4.96
C THR A 24 5.50 3.83 4.27
N TYR A 25 5.04 2.86 3.48
CA TYR A 25 5.88 2.04 2.64
C TYR A 25 5.25 1.94 1.26
N HIS A 26 6.07 2.10 0.23
CA HIS A 26 5.67 1.99 -1.15
C HIS A 26 6.59 1.01 -1.87
N PHE A 27 6.00 -0.03 -2.44
CA PHE A 27 6.69 -1.04 -3.23
C PHE A 27 6.19 -1.01 -4.67
N VAL A 28 7.12 -0.86 -5.61
CA VAL A 28 6.87 -0.92 -7.04
C VAL A 28 7.82 -1.92 -7.68
N LYS A 29 7.24 -2.83 -8.46
CA LYS A 29 8.00 -3.69 -9.36
C LYS A 29 7.21 -3.82 -10.66
N SER A 30 7.49 -2.96 -11.62
CA SER A 30 6.79 -3.01 -12.92
C SER A 30 7.67 -2.57 -14.08
N GLU A 31 7.46 -3.22 -15.21
CA GLU A 31 8.03 -2.87 -16.51
C GLU A 31 6.99 -2.20 -17.42
N TYR A 32 5.82 -1.85 -16.87
CA TYR A 32 4.64 -1.47 -17.65
C TYR A 32 4.05 -0.14 -17.20
N SER A 33 3.52 0.61 -18.17
CA SER A 33 2.91 1.93 -17.94
C SER A 33 1.52 1.86 -17.31
N ILE A 34 0.82 0.71 -17.37
CA ILE A 34 -0.49 0.52 -16.77
C ILE A 34 -0.32 -0.31 -15.50
N ARG A 35 -0.62 0.31 -14.35
CA ARG A 35 -0.43 -0.28 -13.03
C ARG A 35 -1.66 -0.09 -12.14
N SER A 36 -2.20 -1.22 -11.70
CA SER A 36 -3.16 -1.26 -10.59
C SER A 36 -2.44 -0.94 -9.28
N PHE A 37 -3.16 -0.84 -8.16
CA PHE A 37 -2.54 -0.69 -6.86
C PHE A 37 -3.39 -1.27 -5.74
N GLN A 38 -2.80 -1.44 -4.56
CA GLN A 38 -3.49 -1.80 -3.32
C GLN A 38 -2.93 -0.95 -2.17
N ILE A 39 -3.79 -0.58 -1.22
CA ILE A 39 -3.46 0.17 -0.01
C ILE A 39 -3.76 -0.71 1.20
N PHE A 40 -2.76 -0.96 2.02
CA PHE A 40 -2.90 -1.69 3.28
C PHE A 40 -2.72 -0.76 4.46
N VAL A 41 -3.69 -0.72 5.37
CA VAL A 41 -3.59 0.02 6.63
C VAL A 41 -3.42 -1.00 7.75
N VAL A 42 -2.38 -0.81 8.55
CA VAL A 42 -1.96 -1.76 9.59
C VAL A 42 -1.64 -1.04 10.88
N ASN A 43 -1.72 -1.77 11.99
CA ASN A 43 -1.10 -1.31 13.22
C ASN A 43 0.42 -1.26 13.06
N MET A 44 1.04 -0.19 13.54
CA MET A 44 2.49 0.04 13.50
C MET A 44 3.30 -1.16 14.00
N ILE A 45 2.83 -1.88 15.01
CA ILE A 45 3.54 -3.06 15.54
C ILE A 45 3.74 -4.16 14.48
N ASN A 46 2.89 -4.20 13.46
CA ASN A 46 2.94 -5.18 12.37
C ASN A 46 3.57 -4.62 11.09
N PHE A 47 3.87 -3.32 11.04
CA PHE A 47 4.32 -2.63 9.83
C PHE A 47 5.59 -3.25 9.23
N GLU A 48 6.65 -3.42 10.03
CA GLU A 48 7.92 -3.98 9.52
C GLU A 48 7.78 -5.43 9.03
N LYS A 49 6.94 -6.23 9.70
CA LYS A 49 6.66 -7.61 9.27
C LYS A 49 5.98 -7.62 7.90
N ILE A 50 4.89 -6.86 7.75
CA ILE A 50 4.15 -6.72 6.49
C ILE A 50 5.07 -6.20 5.37
N LYS A 51 5.80 -5.10 5.62
CA LYS A 51 6.78 -4.53 4.69
C LYS A 51 7.78 -5.58 4.23
N SER A 52 8.38 -6.32 5.14
CA SER A 52 9.38 -7.36 4.81
C SER A 52 8.83 -8.55 4.02
N SER A 53 7.51 -8.76 4.09
CA SER A 53 6.82 -9.87 3.45
C SER A 53 6.34 -9.53 2.04
N ILE A 54 6.09 -8.26 1.73
CA ILE A 54 5.65 -7.81 0.39
C ILE A 54 6.61 -8.24 -0.72
N PRO A 55 7.93 -7.93 -0.69
CA PRO A 55 8.83 -8.34 -1.78
C PRO A 55 8.92 -9.86 -1.96
N LYS A 56 8.80 -10.62 -0.86
CA LYS A 56 8.83 -12.08 -0.87
C LYS A 56 7.60 -12.67 -1.55
N THR A 57 6.42 -12.12 -1.26
CA THR A 57 5.16 -12.52 -1.89
C THR A 57 5.14 -12.15 -3.37
N PHE A 58 5.59 -10.93 -3.70
CA PHE A 58 5.65 -10.44 -5.08
C PHE A 58 6.57 -11.25 -5.99
N SER A 59 7.75 -11.63 -5.49
CA SER A 59 8.75 -12.35 -6.27
C SER A 59 8.30 -13.75 -6.68
N ARG A 60 7.21 -14.27 -6.13
CA ARG A 60 6.72 -15.64 -6.35
C ARG A 60 5.58 -15.73 -7.37
N ARG A 61 5.02 -14.62 -7.87
CA ARG A 61 3.86 -14.63 -8.79
C ARG A 61 3.97 -13.53 -9.88
N PRO A 62 4.10 -13.89 -11.17
CA PRO A 62 4.19 -12.92 -12.28
C PRO A 62 2.96 -11.99 -12.42
N LYS A 63 1.78 -12.42 -11.96
CA LYS A 63 0.54 -11.63 -12.04
C LYS A 63 0.56 -10.37 -11.17
N GLN A 64 1.51 -10.24 -10.25
CA GLN A 64 1.63 -9.04 -9.42
C GLN A 64 2.52 -7.96 -10.04
N ASP A 65 3.27 -8.23 -11.11
CA ASP A 65 4.23 -7.29 -11.74
C ASP A 65 3.60 -6.01 -12.35
N PHE A 66 2.30 -5.78 -12.12
CA PHE A 66 1.50 -4.63 -12.56
C PHE A 66 0.78 -3.93 -11.40
N THR A 67 1.18 -4.16 -10.16
CA THR A 67 0.49 -3.62 -8.98
C THR A 67 1.46 -2.84 -8.10
N ASP A 68 1.16 -1.57 -7.85
CA ASP A 68 1.86 -0.80 -6.82
C ASP A 68 1.28 -1.16 -5.44
N ILE A 69 2.13 -1.39 -4.44
CA ILE A 69 1.69 -1.72 -3.09
C ILE A 69 2.04 -0.58 -2.14
N TYR A 70 1.01 -0.04 -1.50
CA TYR A 70 1.11 1.03 -0.51
C TYR A 70 0.74 0.46 0.86
N VAL A 71 1.53 0.78 1.88
CA VAL A 71 1.28 0.36 3.27
C VAL A 71 1.37 1.57 4.18
N LEU A 72 0.38 1.71 5.04
CA LEU A 72 0.31 2.72 6.08
C LEU A 72 0.27 2.03 7.45
N GLY A 73 1.34 2.16 8.22
CA GLY A 73 1.40 1.73 9.61
C GLY A 73 1.03 2.88 10.53
N ILE A 74 -0.05 2.75 11.30
CA ILE A 74 -0.48 3.78 12.25
C ILE A 74 -0.27 3.25 13.68
N GLU A 75 0.37 4.04 14.55
CA GLU A 75 0.60 3.68 15.95
C GLU A 75 -0.73 3.42 16.66
N ASN A 76 -0.84 2.36 17.48
CA ASN A 76 -2.07 2.02 18.22
C ASN A 76 -3.36 2.04 17.36
N PHE A 77 -3.26 1.59 16.11
CA PHE A 77 -4.42 1.51 15.21
C PHE A 77 -5.32 0.34 15.58
N ASP A 78 -6.63 0.60 15.59
CA ASP A 78 -7.68 -0.40 15.72
C ASP A 78 -8.66 -0.29 14.55
N LYS A 79 -8.65 -1.28 13.66
CA LYS A 79 -9.51 -1.30 12.48
C LYS A 79 -11.01 -1.39 12.79
N THR A 80 -11.38 -1.80 14.00
CA THR A 80 -12.79 -1.89 14.43
C THR A 80 -13.33 -0.55 14.91
N GLN A 81 -12.45 0.38 15.27
CA GLN A 81 -12.80 1.70 15.78
C GLN A 81 -11.85 2.77 15.26
N LEU A 82 -12.11 3.26 14.04
CA LEU A 82 -11.33 4.34 13.45
C LEU A 82 -11.60 5.68 14.11
N MET A 83 -10.55 6.26 14.70
CA MET A 83 -10.56 7.62 15.22
C MET A 83 -10.48 8.67 14.10
N GLU A 84 -10.94 9.88 14.38
CA GLU A 84 -11.01 10.95 13.37
C GLU A 84 -9.63 11.39 12.86
N ASN A 85 -8.61 11.39 13.74
CA ASN A 85 -7.24 11.66 13.33
C ASN A 85 -6.68 10.57 12.41
N GLU A 86 -7.02 9.30 12.63
CA GLU A 86 -6.59 8.19 11.78
C GLU A 86 -7.21 8.30 10.38
N LYS A 87 -8.49 8.66 10.29
CA LYS A 87 -9.14 8.94 9.01
C LYS A 87 -8.41 10.04 8.24
N LYS A 88 -8.05 11.14 8.90
CA LYS A 88 -7.27 12.22 8.28
C LYS A 88 -5.89 11.75 7.80
N ILE A 89 -5.20 10.90 8.56
CA ILE A 89 -3.92 10.32 8.14
C ILE A 89 -4.12 9.46 6.88
N ILE A 90 -5.15 8.61 6.85
CA ILE A 90 -5.49 7.76 5.69
C ILE A 90 -5.83 8.62 4.47
N GLU A 91 -6.65 9.66 4.64
CA GLU A 91 -7.03 10.59 3.58
C GLU A 91 -5.83 11.31 2.99
N ASN A 92 -4.96 11.87 3.84
CA ASN A 92 -3.72 12.51 3.39
C ASN A 92 -2.82 11.52 2.65
N TYR A 93 -2.75 10.28 3.11
CA TYR A 93 -1.96 9.26 2.43
C TYR A 93 -2.51 8.94 1.03
N ILE A 94 -3.84 8.84 0.87
CA ILE A 94 -4.48 8.67 -0.43
C ILE A 94 -4.20 9.86 -1.36
N ILE A 95 -4.20 11.09 -0.83
CA ILE A 95 -3.83 12.29 -1.60
C ILE A 95 -2.39 12.19 -2.11
N GLU A 96 -1.44 11.78 -1.28
CA GLU A 96 -0.05 11.58 -1.70
C GLU A 96 0.10 10.47 -2.74
N ILE A 97 -0.64 9.37 -2.61
CA ILE A 97 -0.70 8.31 -3.62
C ILE A 97 -1.20 8.88 -4.95
N ASN A 98 -2.29 9.66 -4.96
CA ASN A 98 -2.81 10.27 -6.18
C ASN A 98 -1.82 11.26 -6.81
N LYS A 99 -1.06 12.02 -6.01
CA LYS A 99 0.03 12.88 -6.52
C LYS A 99 1.12 12.07 -7.21
N TYR A 100 1.60 10.99 -6.58
CA TYR A 100 2.56 10.08 -7.19
C TYR A 100 2.02 9.52 -8.51
N ARG A 101 0.78 9.00 -8.49
CA ARG A 101 0.16 8.40 -9.67
C ARG A 101 0.01 9.40 -10.82
N ALA A 102 -0.45 10.62 -10.53
CA ALA A 102 -0.54 11.70 -11.52
C ALA A 102 0.84 12.04 -12.11
N PHE A 103 1.88 12.16 -11.27
CA PHE A 103 3.25 12.45 -11.72
C PHE A 103 3.79 11.39 -12.69
N TYR A 104 3.45 10.12 -12.48
CA TYR A 104 3.83 9.01 -13.35
C TYR A 104 2.78 8.68 -14.45
N ASN A 105 1.83 9.59 -14.72
CA ASN A 105 0.75 9.42 -15.71
C ASN A 105 -0.08 8.12 -15.51
N LEU A 106 -0.26 7.69 -14.27
CA LEU A 106 -1.12 6.58 -13.89
C LEU A 106 -2.53 7.07 -13.58
N SER A 107 -3.52 6.18 -13.68
CA SER A 107 -4.92 6.50 -13.33
C SER A 107 -5.03 6.91 -11.85
N VAL A 108 -5.36 8.18 -11.60
CA VAL A 108 -5.77 8.67 -10.27
C VAL A 108 -7.15 8.17 -9.91
N ILE A 109 -7.47 8.12 -8.62
CA ILE A 109 -8.82 7.78 -8.17
C ILE A 109 -9.44 8.97 -7.46
N GLU A 110 -10.61 9.40 -7.95
CA GLU A 110 -11.34 10.56 -7.43
C GLU A 110 -12.50 10.15 -6.49
N ASP A 111 -13.01 8.92 -6.63
CA ASP A 111 -14.13 8.40 -5.85
C ASP A 111 -13.64 7.67 -4.59
N ARG A 112 -13.91 8.27 -3.43
CA ARG A 112 -13.57 7.73 -2.12
C ARG A 112 -14.27 6.41 -1.81
N GLU A 113 -15.56 6.29 -2.11
CA GLU A 113 -16.32 5.07 -1.81
C GLU A 113 -15.77 3.90 -2.62
N PHE A 114 -15.37 4.18 -3.86
CA PHE A 114 -14.70 3.22 -4.71
C PHE A 114 -13.32 2.78 -4.15
N ILE A 115 -12.51 3.70 -3.61
CA ILE A 115 -11.23 3.37 -2.95
C ILE A 115 -11.45 2.48 -1.75
N GLU A 116 -12.33 2.90 -0.84
CA GLU A 116 -12.60 2.20 0.42
C GLU A 116 -13.11 0.78 0.17
N LYS A 117 -13.88 0.57 -0.91
CA LYS A 117 -14.44 -0.73 -1.25
C LYS A 117 -13.47 -1.67 -1.97
N ASN A 118 -12.58 -1.15 -2.81
CA ASN A 118 -11.82 -1.98 -3.76
C ASN A 118 -10.30 -2.01 -3.55
N PHE A 119 -9.74 -0.98 -2.91
CA PHE A 119 -8.28 -0.81 -2.85
C PHE A 119 -7.74 -0.59 -1.45
N LEU A 120 -8.56 -0.13 -0.50
CA LEU A 120 -8.15 0.11 0.88
C LEU A 120 -8.51 -1.09 1.77
N HIS A 121 -7.49 -1.71 2.37
CA HIS A 121 -7.65 -2.91 3.17
C HIS A 121 -7.05 -2.72 4.56
N TYR A 122 -7.83 -3.04 5.58
CA TYR A 122 -7.38 -3.04 6.96
C TYR A 122 -6.94 -4.44 7.37
N ILE A 123 -5.66 -4.64 7.60
CA ILE A 123 -5.08 -5.96 7.88
C ILE A 123 -4.30 -5.97 9.19
N ASP A 124 -4.33 -7.10 9.90
CA ASP A 124 -3.62 -7.23 11.17
C ASP A 124 -2.28 -7.93 11.00
N ASN A 125 -2.16 -8.83 10.03
CA ASN A 125 -1.00 -9.72 9.94
C ASN A 125 -0.72 -10.20 8.50
N GLU A 126 0.40 -10.90 8.33
CA GLU A 126 0.85 -11.38 7.02
C GLU A 126 -0.11 -12.39 6.38
N LYS A 127 -0.92 -13.13 7.14
CA LYS A 127 -1.91 -14.04 6.56
C LYS A 127 -3.04 -13.25 5.91
N ASP A 128 -3.42 -12.12 6.48
CA ASP A 128 -4.44 -11.23 5.90
C ASP A 128 -3.91 -10.61 4.61
N LEU A 129 -2.63 -10.23 4.58
CA LEU A 129 -1.95 -9.79 3.36
C LEU A 129 -2.12 -10.82 2.23
N CYS A 130 -2.07 -12.11 2.57
CA CYS A 130 -2.21 -13.20 1.60
C CYS A 130 -3.61 -13.34 0.99
N LEU A 131 -4.65 -12.76 1.61
CA LEU A 131 -6.00 -12.71 1.04
C LEU A 131 -6.06 -11.79 -0.19
N TYR A 132 -5.22 -10.76 -0.21
CA TYR A 132 -5.17 -9.74 -1.26
C TYR A 132 -3.99 -9.93 -2.21
N MET A 133 -2.88 -10.41 -1.66
CA MET A 133 -1.69 -10.75 -2.41
C MET A 133 -1.57 -12.26 -2.48
N LEU A 134 -1.85 -12.87 -3.63
CA LEU A 134 -1.86 -14.33 -3.84
C LEU A 134 -0.58 -15.02 -3.32
N CYS A 135 -0.54 -15.36 -2.04
CA CYS A 135 0.59 -16.04 -1.44
C CYS A 135 0.67 -17.47 -1.97
N PRO A 136 1.85 -18.09 -1.95
CA PRO A 136 1.92 -19.53 -2.08
C PRO A 136 1.27 -20.18 -0.86
N ASP A 137 0.50 -21.24 -1.08
CA ASP A 137 0.05 -22.10 0.01
C ASP A 137 1.28 -22.62 0.76
N LYS A 138 1.19 -22.66 2.09
CA LYS A 138 2.19 -23.35 2.90
C LYS A 138 2.06 -24.85 2.63
N ASN A 139 2.80 -25.35 1.64
CA ASN A 139 3.17 -26.76 1.59
C ASN A 139 4.27 -27.03 2.61
#